data_AF-R7SEG6-F1
#
_entry.id   AF-R7SEG6-F1
#
_cell.length_a   1.000
_cell.length_b   1.000
_cell.length_c   1.000
_cell.angle_alpha   90.00
_cell.angle_beta   90.00
_cell.angle_gamma   90.00
#
_symmetry.space_group_name_H-M   'P 1'
#
loop_
_entity.id
_entity.type
_entity.pdbx_description
1 polymer ?
#
loop_
_entity_poly.entity_id
_entity_poly.type
_entity_poly.pdbx_seq_one_letter_code
_entity_poly.pdbx_strand_id
1 'polypeptide(L)'
;RAEDVNSFHRLENIQLDMGLFHKAANLAWQHNAVHRGSIHSPGTLAWCSKFLNLKRLGNEKPDYQTMGLCFTQVLQANILTYWEVETGKSLREFADSKP
;
A
#
# COMPACT_ATOMS: atom_id res chain seq x y z
N ARG A 1 -33.80 7.92 -10.66
CA ARG A 1 -33.69 6.48 -11.01
C ARG A 1 -34.24 6.13 -12.38
N ALA A 2 -35.51 6.39 -12.73
CA ALA A 2 -36.02 6.10 -14.08
C ALA A 2 -35.45 7.03 -15.18
N GLU A 3 -34.90 8.19 -14.80
CA GLU A 3 -34.34 9.20 -15.72
C GLU A 3 -32.80 9.19 -15.76
N ASP A 4 -32.15 8.25 -15.05
CA ASP A 4 -30.70 8.25 -14.90
C ASP A 4 -30.05 7.56 -16.12
N VAL A 5 -29.61 8.37 -17.09
CA VAL A 5 -29.16 7.90 -18.42
C VAL A 5 -27.80 7.17 -18.45
N ASN A 6 -26.99 7.23 -17.40
CA ASN A 6 -25.68 6.56 -17.37
C ASN A 6 -25.25 6.18 -15.94
N SER A 7 -24.18 5.37 -15.84
CA SER A 7 -23.67 4.83 -14.56
C SER A 7 -23.20 5.89 -13.57
N PHE A 8 -22.78 7.07 -14.05
CA PHE A 8 -22.41 8.19 -13.19
C PHE A 8 -23.65 8.82 -12.52
N HIS A 9 -24.72 9.05 -13.30
CA HIS A 9 -25.99 9.57 -12.76
C HIS A 9 -26.71 8.57 -11.85
N ARG A 10 -26.51 7.26 -12.09
CA ARG A 10 -27.02 6.19 -11.22
C ARG A 10 -26.20 6.00 -9.95
N LEU A 11 -25.07 6.71 -9.82
CA LEU A 11 -24.08 6.56 -8.75
C LEU A 11 -23.58 5.11 -8.61
N GLU A 12 -23.62 4.31 -9.69
CA GLU A 12 -23.13 2.92 -9.71
C GLU A 12 -21.62 2.84 -9.50
N ASN A 13 -20.91 3.91 -9.88
CA ASN A 13 -19.49 4.09 -9.64
C ASN A 13 -19.17 4.44 -8.17
N ILE A 14 -20.16 4.86 -7.39
CA ILE A 14 -20.05 5.07 -5.95
C ILE A 14 -20.43 3.76 -5.26
N GLN A 15 -19.50 2.82 -5.24
CA GLN A 15 -19.62 1.69 -4.32
C GLN A 15 -19.53 2.22 -2.89
N LEU A 16 -20.50 1.84 -2.05
CA LEU A 16 -20.39 1.94 -0.60
C LEU A 16 -19.05 1.31 -0.17
N ASP A 17 -18.46 1.83 0.90
CA ASP A 17 -17.11 1.55 1.42
C ASP A 17 -16.62 0.08 1.28
N MET A 18 -17.53 -0.89 1.38
CA MET A 18 -17.26 -2.31 1.10
C MET A 18 -16.63 -2.58 -0.28
N GLY A 19 -17.02 -1.86 -1.33
CA GLY A 19 -16.42 -2.03 -2.66
C GLY A 19 -15.00 -1.48 -2.75
N LEU A 20 -14.69 -0.40 -2.03
CA LEU A 20 -13.33 0.11 -1.88
C LEU A 20 -12.45 -0.87 -1.11
N PHE A 21 -12.98 -1.43 -0.02
CA PHE A 21 -12.32 -2.48 0.74
C PHE A 21 -11.96 -3.69 -0.15
N HIS A 22 -12.91 -4.20 -0.93
CA HIS A 22 -12.65 -5.34 -1.83
C HIS A 22 -11.64 -5.00 -2.93
N LYS A 23 -11.68 -3.79 -3.49
CA LYS A 23 -10.67 -3.33 -4.46
C LYS A 23 -9.28 -3.27 -3.83
N ALA A 24 -9.16 -2.71 -2.63
CA ALA A 24 -7.90 -2.65 -1.89
C ALA A 24 -7.38 -4.05 -1.55
N ALA A 25 -8.24 -4.96 -1.09
CA ALA A 25 -7.89 -6.35 -0.80
C ALA A 25 -7.40 -7.09 -2.06
N ASN A 26 -8.08 -6.92 -3.20
CA ASN A 26 -7.68 -7.51 -4.47
C ASN A 26 -6.35 -6.96 -4.97
N LEU A 27 -6.16 -5.64 -4.90
CA LEU A 27 -4.89 -5.00 -5.28
C LEU A 27 -3.75 -5.52 -4.41
N ALA A 28 -4.00 -5.67 -3.11
CA ALA A 28 -3.02 -6.16 -2.17
C ALA A 28 -2.63 -7.62 -2.44
N TRP A 29 -3.61 -8.45 -2.77
CA TRP A 29 -3.39 -9.82 -3.23
C TRP A 29 -2.57 -9.90 -4.51
N GLN A 30 -2.89 -9.08 -5.52
CA GLN A 30 -2.12 -9.04 -6.76
C GLN A 30 -0.67 -8.63 -6.50
N HIS A 31 -0.44 -7.59 -5.70
CA HIS A 31 0.91 -7.17 -5.32
C HIS A 31 1.65 -8.27 -4.58
N ASN A 32 1.00 -8.94 -3.63
CA ASN A 32 1.61 -10.04 -2.92
C ASN A 32 1.88 -11.26 -3.82
N ALA A 33 1.08 -11.51 -4.85
CA ALA A 33 1.30 -12.61 -5.78
C ALA A 33 2.47 -12.34 -6.74
N VAL A 34 2.54 -11.12 -7.28
CA VAL A 34 3.52 -10.77 -8.32
C VAL A 34 4.85 -10.31 -7.72
N HIS A 35 4.80 -9.57 -6.62
CA HIS A 35 5.94 -8.85 -6.05
C HIS A 35 6.36 -9.35 -4.66
N ARG A 36 5.93 -10.57 -4.26
CA ARG A 36 6.30 -11.14 -2.95
C ARG A 36 7.80 -11.14 -2.72
N GLY A 37 8.53 -11.59 -3.74
CA GLY A 37 9.96 -11.88 -3.66
C GLY A 37 10.31 -12.95 -2.61
N SER A 38 11.56 -12.94 -2.15
CA SER A 38 12.12 -13.93 -1.23
C SER A 38 12.49 -13.28 0.10
N ILE A 39 12.33 -14.02 1.21
CA ILE A 39 12.77 -13.57 2.55
C ILE A 39 14.29 -13.32 2.64
N HIS A 40 15.06 -13.79 1.66
CA HIS A 40 16.52 -13.60 1.56
C HIS A 40 16.92 -12.44 0.66
N SER A 41 15.97 -11.80 -0.01
CA SER A 41 16.21 -10.70 -0.95
C SER A 41 15.79 -9.38 -0.29
N PRO A 42 16.75 -8.53 0.15
CA PRO A 42 16.46 -7.23 0.75
C PRO A 42 15.53 -6.39 -0.12
N GLY A 43 14.60 -5.67 0.51
CA GLY A 43 13.64 -4.78 -0.17
C GLY A 43 12.39 -5.47 -0.75
N THR A 44 12.33 -6.81 -0.77
CA THR A 44 11.10 -7.51 -1.18
C THR A 44 10.04 -7.53 -0.08
N LEU A 45 8.77 -7.73 -0.43
CA LEU A 45 7.66 -7.78 0.54
C LEU A 45 7.83 -8.92 1.56
N ALA A 46 8.35 -10.08 1.14
CA ALA A 46 8.66 -11.20 2.02
C ALA A 46 9.78 -10.85 3.01
N TRP A 47 10.83 -10.16 2.56
CA TRP A 47 11.90 -9.67 3.42
C TRP A 47 11.39 -8.63 4.42
N CYS A 48 10.60 -7.64 3.98
CA CYS A 48 10.01 -6.63 4.85
C CYS A 48 9.09 -7.25 5.90
N SER A 49 8.23 -8.21 5.50
CA SER A 49 7.33 -8.91 6.43
C SER A 49 8.10 -9.70 7.50
N LYS A 50 9.23 -10.31 7.13
CA LYS A 50 10.13 -10.98 8.08
C LYS A 50 10.81 -9.98 9.00
N PHE A 51 11.37 -8.90 8.45
CA PHE A 51 12.08 -7.85 9.18
C PHE A 51 11.17 -7.17 10.21
N LEU A 52 9.94 -6.85 9.84
CA LEU A 52 8.92 -6.24 10.70
C LEU A 52 8.23 -7.25 11.64
N ASN A 53 8.68 -8.51 11.67
CA ASN A 53 8.07 -9.60 12.46
C ASN A 53 6.57 -9.84 12.18
N LEU A 54 6.09 -9.50 10.99
CA LEU A 54 4.70 -9.69 10.55
C LEU A 54 4.45 -11.12 10.05
N LYS A 55 4.76 -12.12 10.89
CA LYS A 55 4.73 -13.56 10.54
C LYS A 55 3.39 -14.03 9.94
N ARG A 56 2.27 -13.40 10.33
CA ARG A 56 0.92 -13.74 9.85
C ARG A 56 0.69 -13.39 8.37
N LEU A 57 1.51 -12.51 7.79
CA LEU A 57 1.46 -12.18 6.36
C LEU A 57 2.08 -13.26 5.46
N GLY A 58 2.79 -14.23 6.05
CA GLY A 58 3.41 -15.33 5.30
C GLY A 58 2.46 -16.48 4.95
N ASN A 59 1.28 -16.54 5.56
CA ASN A 59 0.33 -17.65 5.48
C ASN A 59 -0.51 -17.63 4.18
N GLU A 60 -1.16 -18.75 3.85
CA GLU A 60 -2.05 -18.86 2.66
C GLU A 60 -3.21 -17.85 2.68
N LYS A 61 -3.65 -17.44 3.87
CA LYS A 61 -4.67 -16.40 4.09
C LYS A 61 -4.07 -15.29 4.95
N PRO A 62 -3.32 -14.35 4.35
CA PRO A 62 -2.72 -13.26 5.09
C PRO A 62 -3.80 -12.31 5.62
N ASP A 63 -3.56 -11.74 6.79
CA ASP A 63 -4.45 -10.72 7.35
C ASP A 63 -4.38 -9.43 6.49
N TYR A 64 -5.48 -9.10 5.81
CA TYR A 64 -5.52 -7.99 4.85
C TYR A 64 -5.27 -6.63 5.50
N GLN A 65 -5.73 -6.43 6.73
CA GLN A 65 -5.52 -5.17 7.43
C GLN A 65 -4.04 -4.97 7.73
N THR A 66 -3.37 -5.98 8.29
CA THR A 66 -1.91 -5.96 8.51
C THR A 66 -1.15 -5.84 7.19
N MET A 67 -1.63 -6.44 6.10
CA MET A 67 -0.99 -6.37 4.78
C MET A 67 -1.06 -4.94 4.21
N GLY A 68 -2.21 -4.28 4.30
CA GLY A 68 -2.36 -2.88 3.91
C GLY A 68 -1.44 -1.95 4.70
N LEU A 69 -1.38 -2.13 6.02
CA LEU A 69 -0.48 -1.36 6.89
C LEU A 69 0.99 -1.57 6.49
N CYS A 70 1.41 -2.80 6.22
CA CYS A 70 2.75 -3.12 5.77
C CYS A 70 3.09 -2.40 4.45
N PHE A 71 2.18 -2.41 3.48
CA PHE A 71 2.40 -1.72 2.19
C PHE A 71 2.51 -0.21 2.35
N THR A 72 1.65 0.40 3.17
CA THR A 72 1.73 1.83 3.47
C THR A 72 3.06 2.17 4.14
N GLN A 73 3.49 1.38 5.12
CA GLN A 73 4.74 1.61 5.83
C GLN A 73 5.96 1.48 4.90
N VAL A 74 6.00 0.45 4.04
CA VAL A 74 7.07 0.27 3.06
C VAL A 74 7.09 1.42 2.05
N LEU A 75 5.93 1.86 1.56
CA LEU A 75 5.82 3.00 0.66
C LEU A 75 6.33 4.29 1.30
N GLN A 76 5.91 4.58 2.53
CA GLN A 76 6.38 5.75 3.28
C GLN A 76 7.90 5.71 3.47
N ALA A 77 8.45 4.57 3.90
CA ALA A 77 9.89 4.42 4.08
C ALA A 77 10.67 4.62 2.76
N ASN A 78 10.15 4.12 1.64
CA ASN A 78 10.74 4.34 0.33
C ASN A 78 10.70 5.82 -0.07
N ILE A 79 9.56 6.49 0.09
CA ILE A 79 9.42 7.93 -0.22
C ILE A 79 10.43 8.75 0.59
N LEU A 80 10.57 8.47 1.88
CA LEU A 80 11.54 9.16 2.75
C LEU A 80 12.98 8.92 2.29
N THR A 81 13.33 7.67 2.03
CA THR A 81 14.68 7.30 1.56
C THR A 81 14.99 7.96 0.22
N TYR A 82 14.07 7.90 -0.75
CA TYR A 82 14.27 8.51 -2.07
C TYR A 82 14.35 10.03 -1.99
N TRP A 83 13.54 10.66 -1.13
CA TRP A 83 13.66 12.09 -0.88
C TRP A 83 15.08 12.47 -0.45
N GLU A 84 15.63 11.75 0.53
CA GLU A 84 16.99 12.00 1.03
C GLU A 84 18.05 11.76 -0.05
N VAL A 85 17.92 10.69 -0.82
CA VAL A 85 18.85 10.38 -1.92
C VAL A 85 18.84 11.44 -3.02
N GLU A 86 17.64 11.87 -3.46
CA GLU A 86 17.51 12.79 -4.59
C GLU A 86 17.81 14.25 -4.20
N THR A 87 17.45 14.66 -2.99
CA THR A 87 17.61 16.06 -2.56
C THR A 87 18.86 16.31 -1.74
N GLY A 88 19.49 15.25 -1.21
CA GLY A 88 20.58 15.35 -0.24
C GLY A 88 20.16 15.94 1.10
N LYS A 89 18.84 16.04 1.38
CA LYS A 89 18.28 16.64 2.59
C LYS A 89 17.25 15.70 3.20
N SER A 90 17.24 15.59 4.52
CA SER A 90 16.12 14.99 5.25
C SER A 90 14.87 15.87 5.16
N LEU A 91 13.69 15.26 5.34
CA LEU A 91 12.43 16.02 5.43
C LEU A 91 12.43 17.01 6.60
N ARG A 92 13.19 16.70 7.67
CA ARG A 92 13.32 17.61 8.81
C ARG A 92 14.08 18.87 8.43
N GLU A 93 15.21 18.73 7.76
CA GLU A 93 15.98 19.88 7.25
C GLU A 93 15.17 20.71 6.26
N PHE A 94 14.35 20.07 5.43
CA PHE A 94 13.40 20.77 4.57
C PHE A 94 12.35 21.54 5.38
N ALA A 95 11.70 20.91 6.37
CA ALA A 95 10.71 21.57 7.21
C ALA A 95 11.30 22.76 8.00
N ASP A 96 12.51 22.59 8.54
CA ASP A 96 13.22 23.63 9.29
C ASP A 96 13.61 24.83 8.40
N SER A 97 13.71 24.62 7.08
CA SER A 97 13.96 25.70 6.12
C SER A 97 12.78 26.65 5.86
N LYS A 98 11.59 26.34 6.42
CA LYS A 98 10.33 27.10 6.25
C LYS A 98 10.04 27.48 4.78
N PRO A 99 9.96 26.49 3.88
CA PRO A 99 9.72 26.70 2.46
C PRO A 99 8.31 27.23 2.16
#